data_AF-A0A7Y7CTN7-F1
#
_entry.id   AF-A0A7Y7CTN7-F1
#
_cell.length_a   1.000
_cell.length_b   1.000
_cell.length_c   1.000
_cell.angle_alpha   90.00
_cell.angle_beta   90.00
_cell.angle_gamma   90.00
#
_symmetry.space_group_name_H-M   'P 1'
#
loop_
_entity.id
_entity.type
_entity.pdbx_description
1 polymer ?
#
loop_
_entity_poly.entity_id
_entity_poly.type
_entity_poly.pdbx_seq_one_letter_code
_entity_poly.pdbx_strand_id
1 'polypeptide(L)'
;MSTLPNELLIIDDDPDRLMTLAACAEFVGIEVQGYDFVTWLQQAKGADLSRVALVCLGESNLPLALSKLLAQFNLDGRDIPKLLLVDWPELNSAQYARSHVLGQLSEPFQMADLLDRLHQSQRLLSELVTKPVMADFDGFVGRSAPIEQIRQLMTQVAPRDISVMITGESGTGKEVVARCLHNSSPRAPGPFVPVNCGAIPPDLLESELFGHEKGA
;
A
#
# COMPACT_ATOMS: atom_id res chain seq x y z
N MET A 1 -2.48 11.28 4.46
CA MET A 1 -2.00 9.97 4.95
C MET A 1 -3.00 8.93 4.49
N SER A 2 -2.68 8.11 3.49
CA SER A 2 -3.53 6.94 3.17
C SER A 2 -3.30 5.91 4.26
N THR A 3 -4.24 5.76 5.18
CA THR A 3 -4.26 4.64 6.13
C THR A 3 -4.24 3.34 5.33
N LEU A 4 -3.37 2.40 5.72
CA LEU A 4 -3.41 1.06 5.13
C LEU A 4 -4.82 0.47 5.31
N PRO A 5 -5.31 -0.28 4.31
CA PRO A 5 -6.60 -0.95 4.45
C PRO A 5 -6.59 -1.82 5.71
N ASN A 6 -7.67 -1.76 6.48
CA ASN A 6 -7.79 -2.42 7.79
C ASN A 6 -9.19 -3.02 8.01
N GLU A 7 -9.96 -3.22 6.95
CA GLU A 7 -11.27 -3.89 7.01
C GLU A 7 -11.16 -5.35 6.56
N LEU A 8 -12.00 -6.19 7.15
CA LEU A 8 -12.20 -7.58 6.77
C LEU A 8 -13.53 -7.71 6.02
N LEU A 9 -13.53 -8.38 4.86
CA LEU A 9 -14.76 -8.80 4.18
C LEU A 9 -14.96 -10.29 4.39
N ILE A 10 -16.04 -10.72 5.04
CA ILE A 10 -16.38 -12.13 5.23
C ILE A 10 -17.56 -12.47 4.32
N ILE A 11 -17.41 -13.52 3.51
CA ILE A 11 -18.49 -14.07 2.70
C ILE A 11 -18.65 -15.54 3.04
N ASP A 12 -19.75 -15.88 3.70
CA ASP A 12 -20.01 -17.22 4.22
C ASP A 12 -21.51 -17.46 4.39
N ASP A 13 -22.03 -18.57 3.87
CA ASP A 13 -23.43 -18.97 4.08
C ASP A 13 -23.66 -19.62 5.44
N ASP A 14 -22.60 -19.94 6.19
CA ASP A 14 -22.69 -20.40 7.58
C ASP A 14 -22.76 -19.18 8.53
N PRO A 15 -23.93 -18.91 9.13
CA PRO A 15 -24.12 -17.73 9.96
C PRO A 15 -23.36 -17.80 11.29
N ASP A 16 -23.14 -19.00 11.83
CA ASP A 16 -22.47 -19.21 13.11
C ASP A 16 -20.97 -18.93 12.95
N ARG A 17 -20.37 -19.42 11.86
CA ARG A 17 -18.96 -19.17 11.52
C ARG A 17 -18.71 -17.70 11.21
N LEU A 18 -19.60 -17.07 10.44
CA LEU A 18 -19.54 -15.63 10.16
C LEU A 18 -19.60 -14.80 11.44
N MET A 19 -20.58 -15.06 12.31
CA MET A 19 -20.76 -14.35 13.57
C MET A 19 -19.54 -14.52 14.49
N THR A 20 -19.01 -15.73 14.58
CA THR A 20 -17.83 -16.03 15.42
C THR A 20 -16.60 -15.28 14.94
N LEU A 21 -16.30 -15.34 13.64
CA LEU A 21 -15.15 -14.65 13.07
C LEU A 21 -15.29 -13.13 13.14
N ALA A 22 -16.49 -12.60 12.90
CA ALA A 22 -16.78 -11.18 13.05
C ALA A 22 -16.55 -10.71 14.48
N ALA A 23 -17.05 -11.45 15.49
CA ALA A 23 -16.82 -11.13 16.89
C ALA A 23 -15.33 -11.16 17.27
N CYS A 24 -14.57 -12.10 16.72
CA CYS A 24 -13.11 -12.12 16.89
C CYS A 24 -12.47 -10.85 16.31
N ALA A 25 -12.77 -10.49 15.06
CA ALA A 25 -12.21 -9.31 14.42
C ALA A 25 -12.60 -8.00 15.13
N GLU A 26 -13.86 -7.85 15.53
CA GLU A 26 -14.34 -6.67 16.27
C GLU A 26 -13.64 -6.51 17.62
N PHE A 27 -13.35 -7.61 18.33
CA PHE A 27 -12.67 -7.58 19.62
C PHE A 27 -11.25 -6.96 19.53
N VAL A 28 -10.57 -7.07 18.39
CA VAL A 28 -9.27 -6.44 18.13
C VAL A 28 -9.36 -5.12 17.37
N GLY A 29 -10.57 -4.58 17.20
CA GLY A 29 -10.80 -3.29 16.55
C GLY A 29 -10.66 -3.32 15.03
N ILE A 30 -10.84 -4.48 14.40
CA ILE A 30 -10.93 -4.63 12.94
C ILE A 30 -12.39 -4.45 12.55
N GLU A 31 -12.65 -3.54 11.61
CA GLU A 31 -13.97 -3.35 11.02
C GLU A 31 -14.29 -4.53 10.09
N VAL A 32 -15.52 -5.06 10.18
CA VAL A 32 -15.95 -6.25 9.42
C VAL A 32 -17.17 -5.91 8.57
N GLN A 33 -17.12 -6.33 7.30
CA GLN A 33 -18.29 -6.41 6.44
C GLN A 33 -18.62 -7.88 6.23
N GLY A 34 -19.77 -8.35 6.73
CA GLY A 34 -20.18 -9.75 6.62
C GLY A 34 -21.38 -9.93 5.69
N TYR A 35 -21.30 -10.91 4.79
CA TYR A 35 -22.38 -11.27 3.87
C TYR A 35 -22.51 -12.79 3.71
N ASP A 36 -23.72 -13.26 3.42
CA ASP A 36 -23.89 -14.55 2.74
C ASP A 36 -23.58 -14.39 1.24
N PHE A 37 -23.40 -15.51 0.52
CA PHE A 37 -23.05 -15.49 -0.90
C PHE A 37 -24.17 -14.91 -1.77
N VAL A 38 -25.45 -15.15 -1.41
CA VAL A 38 -26.60 -14.63 -2.17
C VAL A 38 -26.60 -13.10 -2.14
N THR A 39 -26.48 -12.53 -0.95
CA THR A 39 -26.50 -11.10 -0.67
C THR A 39 -25.28 -10.44 -1.28
N TRP A 40 -24.10 -11.05 -1.13
CA TRP A 40 -22.88 -10.56 -1.77
C TRP A 40 -23.04 -10.47 -3.28
N LEU A 41 -23.48 -11.53 -3.95
CA LEU A 41 -23.62 -11.54 -5.42
C LEU A 41 -24.61 -10.50 -5.95
N GLN A 42 -25.63 -10.13 -5.16
CA GLN A 42 -26.59 -9.10 -5.51
C GLN A 42 -26.02 -7.67 -5.33
N GLN A 43 -25.17 -7.47 -4.32
CA GLN A 43 -24.73 -6.14 -3.88
C GLN A 43 -23.27 -5.82 -4.23
N ALA A 44 -22.46 -6.79 -4.67
CA ALA A 44 -21.02 -6.67 -4.88
C ALA A 44 -20.60 -5.46 -5.74
N LYS A 45 -21.42 -5.08 -6.74
CA LYS A 45 -21.13 -3.93 -7.62
C LYS A 45 -21.14 -2.58 -6.91
N GLY A 46 -21.80 -2.47 -5.76
CA GLY A 46 -21.89 -1.25 -4.95
C GLY A 46 -21.05 -1.29 -3.68
N ALA A 47 -20.39 -2.42 -3.38
CA ALA A 47 -19.57 -2.56 -2.19
C ALA A 47 -18.28 -1.74 -2.33
N ASP A 48 -17.95 -0.95 -1.30
CA ASP A 48 -16.68 -0.25 -1.23
C ASP A 48 -15.59 -1.21 -0.72
N LEU A 49 -14.66 -1.55 -1.61
CA LEU A 49 -13.52 -2.42 -1.32
C LEU A 49 -12.23 -1.65 -1.00
N SER A 50 -12.26 -0.31 -0.99
CA SER A 50 -11.06 0.53 -0.85
C SER A 50 -10.32 0.33 0.47
N ARG A 51 -11.06 0.05 1.55
CA ARG A 51 -10.53 -0.18 2.89
C ARG A 51 -10.36 -1.66 3.24
N VAL A 52 -10.84 -2.57 2.37
CA VAL A 52 -10.74 -4.02 2.57
C VAL A 52 -9.30 -4.49 2.39
N ALA A 53 -8.77 -5.08 3.46
CA ALA A 53 -7.41 -5.61 3.52
C ALA A 53 -7.39 -7.11 3.21
N LEU A 54 -8.44 -7.84 3.57
CA LEU A 54 -8.47 -9.29 3.48
C LEU A 54 -9.90 -9.76 3.26
N VAL A 55 -10.09 -10.69 2.32
CA VAL A 55 -11.38 -11.33 2.06
C VAL A 55 -11.37 -12.75 2.63
N CYS A 56 -12.28 -13.07 3.52
CA CYS A 56 -12.51 -14.40 4.06
C CYS A 56 -13.61 -15.09 3.26
N LEU A 57 -13.31 -16.27 2.70
CA LEU A 57 -14.26 -17.06 1.90
C LEU A 57 -14.61 -18.35 2.65
N GLY A 58 -15.87 -18.46 3.04
CA GLY A 58 -16.43 -19.62 3.70
C GLY A 58 -17.17 -20.58 2.76
N GLU A 59 -18.22 -21.21 3.27
CA GLU A 59 -19.00 -22.19 2.54
C GLU A 59 -20.08 -21.50 1.71
N SER A 60 -20.31 -22.00 0.50
CA SER A 60 -21.39 -21.54 -0.40
C SER A 60 -22.37 -22.68 -0.64
N ASN A 61 -23.65 -22.40 -0.41
CA ASN A 61 -24.77 -23.26 -0.77
C ASN A 61 -25.16 -23.14 -2.25
N LEU A 62 -24.54 -22.20 -2.98
CA LEU A 62 -24.78 -21.98 -4.40
C LEU A 62 -23.69 -22.62 -5.27
N PRO A 63 -24.04 -23.08 -6.49
CA PRO A 63 -23.03 -23.38 -7.50
C PRO A 63 -22.43 -22.08 -8.03
N LEU A 64 -21.13 -21.88 -7.77
CA LEU A 64 -20.44 -20.64 -8.11
C LEU A 64 -19.47 -20.82 -9.27
N ALA A 65 -19.45 -19.82 -10.16
CA ALA A 65 -18.36 -19.67 -11.11
C ALA A 65 -17.18 -18.98 -10.40
N LEU A 66 -16.25 -19.77 -9.88
CA LEU A 66 -15.13 -19.30 -9.05
C LEU A 66 -14.31 -18.18 -9.71
N SER A 67 -14.05 -18.26 -11.02
CA SER A 67 -13.38 -17.19 -11.77
C SER A 67 -14.13 -15.85 -11.72
N LYS A 68 -15.47 -15.88 -11.76
CA LYS A 68 -16.31 -14.67 -11.64
C LYS A 68 -16.36 -14.15 -10.21
N LEU A 69 -16.33 -15.04 -9.23
CA LEU A 69 -16.27 -14.65 -7.82
C LEU A 69 -14.94 -13.94 -7.52
N LEU A 70 -13.82 -14.58 -7.82
CA LEU A 70 -12.49 -14.03 -7.55
C LEU A 70 -12.24 -12.69 -8.24
N ALA A 71 -12.76 -12.52 -9.46
CA ALA A 71 -12.66 -11.26 -10.20
C ALA A 71 -13.36 -10.08 -9.51
N GLN A 72 -14.30 -10.31 -8.59
CA GLN A 72 -14.98 -9.25 -7.84
C GLN A 72 -14.08 -8.62 -6.77
N PHE A 73 -12.98 -9.28 -6.39
CA PHE A 73 -12.06 -8.79 -5.37
C PHE A 73 -10.84 -8.08 -5.97
N ASN A 74 -11.01 -7.53 -7.17
CA ASN A 74 -10.01 -6.70 -7.83
C ASN A 74 -10.42 -5.23 -7.79
N LEU A 75 -9.60 -4.38 -7.18
CA LEU A 75 -9.81 -2.94 -7.09
C LEU A 75 -8.67 -2.22 -7.79
N ASP A 76 -8.94 -1.48 -8.87
CA ASP A 76 -7.94 -0.73 -9.64
C ASP A 76 -6.71 -1.56 -10.06
N GLY A 77 -6.91 -2.84 -10.40
CA GLY A 77 -5.84 -3.76 -10.78
C GLY A 77 -5.17 -4.46 -9.58
N ARG A 78 -5.53 -4.10 -8.35
CA ARG A 78 -5.06 -4.75 -7.11
C ARG A 78 -5.95 -5.94 -6.77
N ASP A 79 -5.39 -7.13 -6.82
CA ASP A 79 -6.07 -8.34 -6.37
C ASP A 79 -5.96 -8.47 -4.83
N ILE A 80 -7.09 -8.28 -4.14
CA ILE A 80 -7.15 -8.29 -2.67
C ILE A 80 -6.87 -9.72 -2.18
N PRO A 81 -5.98 -9.94 -1.20
CA PRO A 81 -5.69 -11.27 -0.70
C PRO A 81 -6.92 -11.96 -0.12
N LYS A 82 -6.99 -13.29 -0.28
CA LYS A 82 -8.07 -14.12 0.26
C LYS A 82 -7.57 -15.10 1.32
N LEU A 83 -8.40 -15.36 2.31
CA LEU A 83 -8.21 -16.38 3.33
C LEU A 83 -9.40 -17.34 3.27
N LEU A 84 -9.14 -18.63 3.14
CA LEU A 84 -10.19 -19.63 3.09
C LEU A 84 -10.60 -20.02 4.51
N LEU A 85 -11.90 -20.15 4.78
CA LEU A 85 -12.41 -20.68 6.06
C LEU A 85 -12.72 -22.18 5.94
N VAL A 86 -13.05 -22.63 4.73
CA VAL A 86 -13.28 -24.04 4.36
C VAL A 86 -12.38 -24.44 3.20
N ASP A 87 -12.27 -25.72 2.90
CA ASP A 87 -11.51 -26.17 1.74
C ASP A 87 -12.28 -25.87 0.44
N TRP A 88 -11.56 -25.38 -0.57
CA TRP A 88 -12.08 -25.08 -1.91
C TRP A 88 -11.19 -25.82 -2.92
N PRO A 89 -11.43 -27.11 -3.19
CA PRO A 89 -10.55 -27.96 -3.98
C PRO A 89 -10.26 -27.39 -5.38
N GLU A 90 -11.22 -26.67 -5.96
CA GLU A 90 -11.09 -26.03 -7.27
C GLU A 90 -9.95 -25.00 -7.33
N LEU A 91 -9.64 -24.34 -6.21
CA LEU A 91 -8.55 -23.36 -6.10
C LEU A 91 -7.16 -24.01 -6.17
N ASN A 92 -7.04 -25.32 -5.96
CA ASN A 92 -5.77 -26.05 -6.11
C ASN A 92 -5.35 -26.21 -7.58
N SER A 93 -6.23 -25.90 -8.53
CA SER A 93 -5.90 -25.97 -9.95
C SER A 93 -4.94 -24.85 -10.39
N ALA A 94 -4.08 -25.14 -11.36
CA ALA A 94 -3.11 -24.18 -11.90
C ALA A 94 -3.77 -22.90 -12.47
N GLN A 95 -5.06 -22.99 -12.83
CA GLN A 95 -5.86 -21.85 -13.29
C GLN A 95 -5.93 -20.73 -12.23
N TYR A 96 -5.97 -21.08 -10.94
CA TYR A 96 -6.12 -20.12 -9.84
C TYR A 96 -4.84 -19.92 -9.04
N ALA A 97 -3.69 -20.36 -9.55
CA ALA A 97 -2.39 -20.17 -8.89
C ALA A 97 -2.06 -18.68 -8.59
N ARG A 98 -2.74 -17.74 -9.27
CA ARG A 98 -2.59 -16.29 -9.09
C ARG A 98 -3.73 -15.63 -8.29
N SER A 99 -4.59 -16.41 -7.63
CA SER A 99 -5.76 -15.89 -6.91
C SER A 99 -5.46 -15.19 -5.58
N HIS A 100 -4.17 -15.04 -5.22
CA HIS A 100 -3.71 -14.40 -3.96
C HIS A 100 -4.35 -15.00 -2.69
N VAL A 101 -4.54 -16.31 -2.67
CA VAL A 101 -4.97 -17.04 -1.48
C VAL A 101 -3.78 -17.20 -0.52
N LEU A 102 -3.91 -16.69 0.71
CA LEU A 102 -2.87 -16.71 1.75
C LEU A 102 -2.81 -18.05 2.50
N GLY A 103 -3.87 -18.84 2.39
CA GLY A 103 -4.03 -20.11 3.06
C GLY A 103 -5.44 -20.27 3.61
N GLN A 104 -5.54 -21.10 4.64
CA GLN A 104 -6.79 -21.40 5.34
C GLN A 104 -6.69 -21.00 6.81
N LEU A 105 -7.82 -20.62 7.39
CA LEU A 105 -8.03 -20.43 8.82
C LEU A 105 -9.06 -21.46 9.28
N SER A 106 -8.69 -22.29 10.26
CA SER A 106 -9.53 -23.37 10.76
C SER A 106 -10.18 -23.01 12.08
N GLU A 107 -11.33 -23.59 12.35
CA GLU A 107 -11.96 -23.51 13.67
C GLU A 107 -11.25 -24.42 14.69
N PRO A 108 -11.16 -24.01 15.98
CA PRO A 108 -11.65 -22.74 16.53
C PRO A 108 -10.74 -21.57 16.12
N PHE A 109 -11.35 -20.46 15.69
CA PHE A 109 -10.60 -19.29 15.26
C PHE A 109 -9.80 -18.68 16.41
N GLN A 110 -8.48 -18.60 16.22
CA GLN A 110 -7.61 -17.94 17.18
C GLN A 110 -7.27 -16.54 16.71
N MET A 111 -7.27 -15.60 17.66
CA MET A 111 -6.97 -14.21 17.38
C MET A 111 -5.58 -14.00 16.78
N ALA A 112 -4.58 -14.71 17.31
CA ALA A 112 -3.21 -14.64 16.83
C ALA A 112 -3.12 -15.00 15.35
N ASP A 113 -3.80 -16.08 14.94
CA ASP A 113 -3.80 -16.52 13.54
C ASP A 113 -4.47 -15.49 12.64
N LEU A 114 -5.61 -14.92 13.04
CA LEU A 114 -6.29 -13.87 12.25
C LEU A 114 -5.41 -12.63 12.08
N LEU A 115 -4.77 -12.16 13.15
CA LEU A 115 -3.88 -11.00 13.13
C LEU A 115 -2.65 -11.26 12.25
N ASP A 116 -2.05 -12.45 12.34
CA ASP A 116 -0.92 -12.82 11.50
C ASP A 116 -1.29 -12.84 10.01
N ARG A 117 -2.47 -13.37 9.66
CA ARG A 117 -2.98 -13.35 8.28
C ARG A 117 -3.29 -11.94 7.80
N LEU A 118 -3.86 -11.09 8.65
CA LEU A 118 -4.12 -9.70 8.31
C LEU A 118 -2.82 -8.92 8.08
N HIS A 119 -1.83 -9.06 8.96
CA HIS A 119 -0.52 -8.45 8.80
C HIS A 119 0.19 -8.93 7.53
N GLN A 120 0.12 -10.23 7.23
CA GLN A 120 0.63 -10.77 5.97
C GLN A 120 -0.06 -10.13 4.76
N SER A 121 -1.38 -9.98 4.81
CA SER A 121 -2.16 -9.32 3.77
C SER A 121 -1.74 -7.87 3.59
N GLN A 122 -1.68 -7.09 4.66
CA GLN A 122 -1.26 -5.68 4.64
C GLN A 122 0.16 -5.50 4.12
N ARG A 123 1.08 -6.44 4.40
CA ARG A 123 2.42 -6.44 3.80
C ARG A 123 2.35 -6.62 2.30
N LEU A 124 1.63 -7.63 1.80
CA LEU A 124 1.47 -7.85 0.36
C LEU A 124 0.82 -6.65 -0.33
N LEU A 125 -0.20 -6.07 0.29
CA LEU A 125 -0.88 -4.89 -0.23
C LEU A 125 0.02 -3.66 -0.21
N SER A 126 0.78 -3.47 0.85
CA SER A 126 1.76 -2.39 0.91
C SER A 126 2.89 -2.60 -0.10
N GLU A 127 3.33 -3.84 -0.39
CA GLU A 127 4.25 -4.19 -1.47
C GLU A 127 3.68 -3.91 -2.87
N LEU A 128 2.36 -4.02 -3.06
CA LEU A 128 1.71 -3.64 -4.31
C LEU A 128 1.55 -2.13 -4.46
N VAL A 129 1.35 -1.40 -3.35
CA VAL A 129 1.38 0.07 -3.29
C VAL A 129 2.81 0.61 -3.35
N THR A 130 3.80 -0.18 -2.89
CA THR A 130 5.25 0.14 -2.93
C THR A 130 6.00 -0.55 -4.05
N LYS A 131 5.34 -1.29 -4.95
CA LYS A 131 5.69 -1.23 -6.37
C LYS A 131 5.27 0.16 -6.76
N PRO A 132 6.20 1.13 -6.74
CA PRO A 132 5.81 2.41 -7.23
C PRO A 132 5.47 2.13 -8.70
N VAL A 133 4.36 2.66 -9.20
CA VAL A 133 4.50 3.35 -10.48
C VAL A 133 5.69 4.25 -10.21
N MET A 134 6.90 3.83 -10.64
CA MET A 134 8.11 4.59 -10.42
C MET A 134 7.70 5.99 -10.81
N ALA A 135 7.62 6.90 -9.83
CA ALA A 135 7.48 8.29 -10.17
C ALA A 135 8.67 8.49 -11.11
N ASP A 136 8.37 8.71 -12.39
CA ASP A 136 9.40 9.05 -13.35
C ASP A 136 9.86 10.41 -12.88
N PHE A 137 10.86 10.36 -12.00
CA PHE A 137 11.59 11.51 -11.52
C PHE A 137 12.27 12.06 -12.75
N ASP A 138 11.60 13.00 -13.41
CA ASP A 138 12.00 13.49 -14.70
C ASP A 138 13.44 14.01 -14.61
N GLY A 139 14.32 13.47 -15.46
CA GLY A 139 15.77 13.71 -15.42
C GLY A 139 16.62 12.79 -14.51
N PHE A 140 16.05 11.89 -13.69
CA PHE A 140 16.80 10.92 -12.87
C PHE A 140 16.96 9.56 -13.58
N VAL A 141 18.10 9.39 -14.25
CA VAL A 141 18.39 8.21 -15.08
C VAL A 141 19.14 7.11 -14.31
N GLY A 142 18.92 5.85 -14.72
CA GLY A 142 19.61 4.67 -14.19
C GLY A 142 18.65 3.58 -13.72
N ARG A 143 19.07 2.31 -13.87
CA ARG A 143 18.28 1.09 -13.57
C ARG A 143 19.05 0.05 -12.75
N SER A 144 20.17 0.45 -12.14
CA SER A 144 20.92 -0.46 -11.26
C SER A 144 20.18 -0.65 -9.93
N ALA A 145 20.39 -1.77 -9.26
CA ALA A 145 19.73 -2.06 -7.98
C ALA A 145 19.90 -0.94 -6.93
N PRO A 146 21.08 -0.31 -6.75
CA PRO A 146 21.22 0.83 -5.85
C PRO A 146 20.41 2.06 -6.27
N ILE A 147 20.29 2.33 -7.57
CA ILE A 147 19.48 3.45 -8.08
C ILE A 147 18.00 3.19 -7.84
N GLU A 148 17.54 1.95 -7.97
CA GLU A 148 16.17 1.58 -7.61
C GLU A 148 15.89 1.79 -6.12
N GLN A 149 16.84 1.45 -5.24
CA GLN A 149 16.72 1.72 -3.80
C GLN A 149 16.60 3.23 -3.51
N ILE A 150 17.42 4.05 -4.18
CA ILE A 150 17.33 5.51 -4.07
C ILE A 150 15.95 5.99 -4.54
N ARG A 151 15.44 5.47 -5.67
CA ARG A 151 14.12 5.83 -6.21
C ARG A 151 12.98 5.47 -5.26
N GLN A 152 13.06 4.32 -4.60
CA GLN A 152 12.11 3.90 -3.57
C GLN A 152 12.13 4.88 -2.37
N LEU A 153 13.31 5.23 -1.88
CA LEU A 153 13.46 6.20 -0.80
C LEU A 153 12.90 7.57 -1.20
N MET A 154 13.23 8.05 -2.39
CA MET A 154 12.72 9.32 -2.93
C MET A 154 11.20 9.33 -2.97
N THR A 155 10.57 8.24 -3.43
CA THR A 155 9.11 8.11 -3.49
C THR A 155 8.47 8.21 -2.10
N GLN A 156 9.12 7.67 -1.07
CA GLN A 156 8.61 7.72 0.30
C GLN A 156 8.77 9.11 0.95
N VAL A 157 9.82 9.85 0.63
CA VAL A 157 10.12 11.14 1.28
C VAL A 157 9.57 12.35 0.52
N ALA A 158 9.43 12.29 -0.79
CA ALA A 158 8.91 13.40 -1.61
C ALA A 158 7.56 13.99 -1.13
N PRO A 159 6.56 13.21 -0.70
CA PRO A 159 5.28 13.77 -0.23
C PRO A 159 5.33 14.32 1.21
N ARG A 160 6.46 14.23 1.91
CA ARG A 160 6.56 14.55 3.35
C ARG A 160 7.19 15.93 3.59
N ASP A 161 6.68 16.63 4.58
CA ASP A 161 7.21 17.92 5.04
C ASP A 161 8.40 17.72 6.00
N ILE A 162 9.51 17.18 5.49
CA ILE A 162 10.70 16.85 6.28
C ILE A 162 12.00 17.32 5.61
N SER A 163 13.06 17.50 6.39
CA SER A 163 14.41 17.74 5.87
C SER A 163 15.04 16.46 5.36
N VAL A 164 15.72 16.52 4.21
CA VAL A 164 16.39 15.39 3.57
C VAL A 164 17.87 15.68 3.43
N MET A 165 18.73 14.75 3.85
CA MET A 165 20.17 14.80 3.68
C MET A 165 20.60 13.85 2.57
N ILE A 166 21.27 14.37 1.54
CA ILE A 166 21.74 13.59 0.39
C ILE A 166 23.26 13.54 0.44
N THR A 167 23.82 12.35 0.58
CA THR A 167 25.27 12.12 0.65
C THR A 167 25.79 11.39 -0.58
N GLY A 168 27.09 11.50 -0.83
CA GLY A 168 27.76 10.88 -1.96
C GLY A 168 28.94 11.70 -2.46
N GLU A 169 29.80 11.07 -3.25
CA GLU A 169 30.97 11.71 -3.86
C GLU A 169 30.59 12.85 -4.81
N SER A 170 31.58 13.67 -5.19
CA SER A 170 31.35 14.73 -6.17
C SER A 170 30.91 14.14 -7.51
N GLY A 171 29.91 14.74 -8.16
CA GLY A 171 29.40 14.29 -9.46
C GLY A 171 28.43 13.11 -9.47
N THR A 172 28.02 12.56 -8.32
CA THR A 172 27.08 11.41 -8.25
C THR A 172 25.59 11.77 -8.42
N GLY A 173 25.27 12.98 -8.88
CA GLY A 173 23.89 13.38 -9.16
C GLY A 173 23.06 13.82 -7.94
N LYS A 174 23.69 14.21 -6.82
CA LYS A 174 22.98 14.69 -5.61
C LYS A 174 22.01 15.84 -5.89
N GLU A 175 22.37 16.79 -6.76
CA GLU A 175 21.49 17.89 -7.15
C GLU A 175 20.27 17.39 -7.95
N VAL A 176 20.47 16.39 -8.81
CA VAL A 176 19.38 15.77 -9.58
C VAL A 176 18.37 15.17 -8.59
N VAL A 177 18.85 14.42 -7.59
CA VAL A 177 17.99 13.86 -6.53
C VAL A 177 17.21 14.96 -5.81
N ALA A 178 17.86 16.04 -5.38
CA ALA A 178 17.20 17.15 -4.68
C ALA A 178 16.10 17.81 -5.52
N ARG A 179 16.38 18.02 -6.82
CA ARG A 179 15.43 18.62 -7.76
C ARG A 179 14.23 17.70 -8.01
N CYS A 180 14.48 16.42 -8.19
CA CYS A 180 13.44 15.41 -8.37
C CYS A 180 12.53 15.30 -7.13
N LEU A 181 13.10 15.38 -5.92
CA LEU A 181 12.33 15.45 -4.68
C LEU A 181 11.42 16.68 -4.64
N HIS A 182 11.93 17.87 -4.99
CA HIS A 182 11.12 19.09 -5.04
C HIS A 182 9.96 18.96 -6.03
N ASN A 183 10.25 18.55 -7.27
CA ASN A 183 9.27 18.42 -8.35
C ASN A 183 8.17 17.39 -8.04
N SER A 184 8.47 16.41 -7.19
CA SER A 184 7.53 15.34 -6.81
C SER A 184 6.88 15.56 -5.46
N SER A 185 7.06 16.76 -4.87
CA SER A 185 6.51 17.13 -3.57
C SER A 185 5.31 18.08 -3.70
N PRO A 186 4.50 18.26 -2.63
CA PRO A 186 3.48 19.31 -2.57
C PRO A 186 4.04 20.73 -2.77
N ARG A 187 5.36 20.92 -2.63
CA ARG A 187 6.06 22.20 -2.82
C ARG A 187 6.47 22.47 -4.26
N ALA A 188 6.22 21.55 -5.20
CA ALA A 188 6.55 21.69 -6.61
C ALA A 188 6.07 23.01 -7.27
N PRO A 189 4.90 23.59 -6.91
CA PRO A 189 4.49 24.90 -7.44
C PRO A 189 5.38 26.07 -7.01
N GLY A 190 6.15 25.92 -5.92
CA GLY A 190 7.06 26.92 -5.42
C GLY A 190 8.45 26.86 -6.07
N PRO A 191 9.29 27.89 -5.85
CA PRO A 191 10.64 27.92 -6.41
C PRO A 191 11.55 26.88 -5.75
N PHE A 192 12.37 26.22 -6.59
CA PHE A 192 13.52 25.45 -6.12
C PHE A 192 14.77 26.34 -6.14
N VAL A 193 15.31 26.67 -4.97
CA VAL A 193 16.44 27.58 -4.82
C VAL A 193 17.69 26.80 -4.38
N PRO A 194 18.54 26.34 -5.32
CA PRO A 194 19.79 25.66 -4.96
C PRO A 194 20.81 26.68 -4.43
N VAL A 195 21.38 26.41 -3.26
CA VAL A 195 22.48 27.21 -2.68
C VAL A 195 23.73 26.35 -2.58
N ASN A 196 24.79 26.75 -3.28
CA ASN A 196 26.08 26.07 -3.22
C ASN A 196 27.00 26.73 -2.19
N CYS A 197 26.96 26.24 -0.94
CA CYS A 197 27.77 26.79 0.14
C CYS A 197 29.28 26.66 -0.08
N GLY A 198 29.75 25.76 -0.96
CA GLY A 198 31.17 25.63 -1.28
C GLY A 198 31.70 26.70 -2.24
N ALA A 199 30.81 27.41 -2.92
CA ALA A 199 31.16 28.49 -3.85
C ALA A 199 31.02 29.90 -3.24
N ILE A 200 30.46 30.00 -2.03
CA ILE A 200 30.19 31.27 -1.34
C ILE A 200 31.25 31.46 -0.25
N PRO A 201 31.98 32.59 -0.22
CA PRO A 201 32.88 32.93 0.87
C PRO A 201 32.14 32.96 2.22
N PRO A 202 32.73 32.47 3.33
CA PRO A 202 32.06 32.39 4.63
C PRO A 202 31.48 33.74 5.08
N ASP A 203 32.23 34.82 4.83
CA ASP A 203 31.88 36.18 5.22
C ASP A 203 30.64 36.74 4.49
N LEU A 204 30.26 36.14 3.36
CA LEU A 204 29.09 36.53 2.54
C LEU A 204 27.90 35.58 2.69
N LEU A 205 28.07 34.45 3.37
CA LEU A 205 27.05 33.40 3.43
C LEU A 205 25.79 33.82 4.19
N GLU A 206 25.94 34.48 5.34
CA GLU A 206 24.80 35.00 6.11
C GLU A 206 24.02 36.06 5.32
N SER A 207 24.74 36.92 4.61
CA SER A 207 24.19 38.00 3.80
C SER A 207 23.34 37.50 2.63
N GLU A 208 23.77 36.42 1.97
CA GLU A 208 23.04 35.77 0.87
C GLU A 208 21.82 34.96 1.37
N LEU A 209 21.92 34.30 2.52
CA LEU A 209 20.86 33.43 3.05
C LEU A 209 19.73 34.20 3.74
N PHE A 210 20.06 35.25 4.48
CA PHE A 210 19.10 35.99 5.32
C PHE A 210 18.79 37.39 4.79
N GLY A 211 19.60 37.89 3.85
CA GLY A 211 19.52 39.26 3.37
C GLY A 211 20.08 40.25 4.38
N HIS A 212 20.77 41.27 3.87
CA HIS A 212 21.15 42.47 4.61
C HIS A 212 20.21 43.62 4.26
N GLU A 213 19.64 44.27 5.29
CA GLU A 213 19.00 45.58 5.11
C GLU A 213 20.07 46.60 4.70
N LYS A 214 19.78 47.42 3.67
CA LYS A 214 20.61 48.58 3.35
C LYS A 214 20.51 49.60 4.50
N GLY A 215 21.36 49.50 5.52
CA GLY A 215 21.49 50.54 6.54
C GLY A 215 21.85 50.17 7.99
N ALA A 216 22.55 49.06 8.25
CA ALA A 216 23.14 48.77 9.56
C ALA A 216 24.66 48.58 9.46
#